data_AF-A0A8B6HHG2-F1
#
_entry.id   AF-A0A8B6HHG2-F1
#
_cell.length_a   1.000
_cell.length_b   1.000
_cell.length_c   1.000
_cell.angle_alpha   90.00
_cell.angle_beta   90.00
_cell.angle_gamma   90.00
#
_symmetry.space_group_name_H-M   'P 1'
#
loop_
_entity.id
_entity.type
_entity.pdbx_description
1 polymer ?
#
loop_
_entity_poly.entity_id
_entity_poly.type
_entity_poly.pdbx_seq_one_letter_code
_entity_poly.pdbx_strand_id
1 'polypeptide(L)'
;MEACKKFEEVLFLLKLESYFPCKITLRHVLKAKLNDKIELGDIKWEILNKIINVDLRARDGVLADILDIIKKQDIVEGKKSEIKPNDPTQTEAPKNRTHKKKQPALFHPQDVFNAIYLCCSPFLKQLIVSKLFMCRIAVPVIISSKQLTAGFLWPFNFVNTDGTNSKGKVFEGFLSDQDIKIVSFIRLGETTFSKSTVLNKVLSKDPSFDTFYSQDSPMGSTSKRTLGGTVEASYFIPYGQTKTGSFDDAILFLNLRGDAAQYQLQLDVIKSVSNIVVVQLQTMKLQNDDNIGKTLHSIYQSSSSVIILLESNLNDDEEALLEVKLNEIAESTKSRLYCIDLKENGRYKGMNEIVEDTKSDISECISNVDCIQFSRFGQVLDDYGISCDYAEKECFDGCQLADKMFEVINAKSASIQHFWIELSKLKKKKYREKSLPLKRDIEKQIQQIRSQQLQHISHLPKMSSTMLNIL
;
A
#
# COMPACT_ATOMS: atom_id res chain seq x y z
N MET A 1 -3.11 -27.15 4.88
CA MET A 1 -4.59 -27.23 4.99
C MET A 1 -5.20 -26.25 5.98
N GLU A 2 -4.58 -25.96 7.13
CA GLU A 2 -5.22 -25.12 8.17
C GLU A 2 -5.27 -23.61 7.85
N ALA A 3 -4.38 -23.07 7.02
CA ALA A 3 -4.42 -21.65 6.60
C ALA A 3 -5.51 -21.36 5.56
N CYS A 4 -5.85 -22.36 4.72
CA CYS A 4 -6.89 -22.30 3.68
C CYS A 4 -8.26 -22.00 4.28
N LYS A 5 -8.60 -22.74 5.35
CA LYS A 5 -9.84 -22.54 6.11
C LYS A 5 -9.93 -21.13 6.72
N LYS A 6 -8.80 -20.52 7.08
CA LYS A 6 -8.80 -19.25 7.82
C LYS A 6 -9.09 -18.02 6.95
N PHE A 7 -8.71 -17.97 5.67
CA PHE A 7 -9.08 -16.85 4.80
C PHE A 7 -10.54 -16.95 4.32
N GLU A 8 -11.00 -18.15 3.99
CA GLU A 8 -12.41 -18.42 3.67
C GLU A 8 -13.33 -18.09 4.87
N GLU A 9 -12.89 -18.37 6.10
CA GLU A 9 -13.58 -17.93 7.32
C GLU A 9 -13.81 -16.40 7.35
N VAL A 10 -12.84 -15.59 6.92
CA VAL A 10 -12.99 -14.12 6.86
C VAL A 10 -14.06 -13.75 5.83
N LEU A 11 -14.03 -14.36 4.65
CA LEU A 11 -15.01 -14.10 3.60
C LEU A 11 -16.42 -14.48 4.04
N PHE A 12 -16.58 -15.62 4.70
CA PHE A 12 -17.86 -16.10 5.22
C PHE A 12 -18.42 -15.14 6.28
N LEU A 13 -17.61 -14.76 7.28
CA LEU A 13 -18.06 -13.89 8.37
C LEU A 13 -18.49 -12.51 7.90
N LEU A 14 -17.83 -11.96 6.89
CA LEU A 14 -18.14 -10.64 6.32
C LEU A 14 -19.21 -10.70 5.22
N LYS A 15 -19.75 -11.90 4.91
CA LYS A 15 -20.69 -12.15 3.81
C LYS A 15 -20.12 -11.63 2.47
N LEU A 16 -18.87 -11.98 2.18
CA LEU A 16 -18.10 -11.57 0.99
C LEU A 16 -18.01 -12.64 -0.09
N GLU A 17 -18.41 -13.88 0.18
CA GLU A 17 -18.26 -15.03 -0.74
C GLU A 17 -18.87 -14.77 -2.12
N SER A 18 -20.07 -14.18 -2.18
CA SER A 18 -20.73 -13.84 -3.45
C SER A 18 -20.02 -12.74 -4.23
N TYR A 19 -19.21 -11.92 -3.54
CA TYR A 19 -18.48 -10.79 -4.10
C TYR A 19 -17.04 -11.12 -4.49
N PHE A 20 -16.50 -12.24 -4.00
CA PHE A 20 -15.17 -12.67 -4.34
C PHE A 20 -15.14 -13.35 -5.73
N PRO A 21 -14.08 -13.14 -6.53
CA PRO A 21 -13.19 -11.98 -6.52
C PRO A 21 -13.81 -10.78 -7.27
N CYS A 22 -13.39 -9.56 -6.93
CA CYS A 22 -13.59 -8.33 -7.72
C CYS A 22 -15.04 -7.86 -8.08
N LYS A 23 -16.10 -8.30 -7.39
CA LYS A 23 -17.49 -7.92 -7.75
C LYS A 23 -18.07 -6.71 -7.00
N ILE A 24 -17.42 -6.20 -5.96
CA ILE A 24 -17.87 -4.98 -5.27
C ILE A 24 -17.53 -3.76 -6.13
N THR A 25 -18.54 -3.00 -6.51
CA THR A 25 -18.39 -1.77 -7.31
C THR A 25 -18.72 -0.54 -6.49
N LEU A 26 -18.29 0.64 -6.96
CA LEU A 26 -18.63 1.91 -6.32
C LEU A 26 -20.15 2.08 -6.16
N ARG A 27 -20.96 1.59 -7.12
CA ARG A 27 -22.42 1.63 -7.03
C ARG A 27 -22.97 0.82 -5.84
N HIS A 28 -22.33 -0.28 -5.48
CA HIS A 28 -22.73 -1.05 -4.30
C HIS A 28 -22.48 -0.24 -3.03
N VAL A 29 -21.30 0.39 -2.93
CA VAL A 29 -20.91 1.20 -1.77
C VAL A 29 -21.83 2.40 -1.59
N LEU A 30 -22.09 3.15 -2.66
CA LEU A 30 -22.97 4.34 -2.62
C LEU A 30 -24.45 4.00 -2.33
N LYS A 31 -24.90 2.77 -2.64
CA LYS A 31 -26.27 2.31 -2.35
C LYS A 31 -26.40 1.69 -0.96
N ALA A 32 -25.29 1.37 -0.31
CA ALA A 32 -25.33 0.75 1.01
C ALA A 32 -25.92 1.75 2.02
N LYS A 33 -27.03 1.38 2.66
CA LYS A 33 -27.57 2.14 3.78
C LYS A 33 -26.75 1.81 5.02
N LEU A 34 -26.11 2.81 5.60
CA LEU A 34 -25.45 2.69 6.89
C LEU A 34 -26.53 2.80 7.96
N ASN A 35 -26.79 1.71 8.68
CA ASN A 35 -27.74 1.68 9.79
C ASN A 35 -27.03 2.06 11.10
N ASP A 36 -27.77 2.67 12.04
CA ASP A 36 -27.25 2.99 13.38
C ASP A 36 -26.82 1.74 14.18
N LYS A 37 -27.34 0.55 13.82
CA LYS A 37 -26.91 -0.74 14.35
C LYS A 37 -26.15 -1.50 13.26
N ILE A 38 -24.84 -1.56 13.40
CA ILE A 38 -23.94 -2.25 12.47
C ILE A 38 -23.97 -3.75 12.78
N GLU A 39 -24.36 -4.59 11.82
CA GLU A 39 -24.13 -6.03 11.88
C GLU A 39 -22.73 -6.38 11.35
N LEU A 40 -22.20 -7.56 11.70
CA LEU A 40 -20.88 -8.01 11.24
C LEU A 40 -20.76 -8.03 9.70
N GLY A 41 -21.86 -8.31 9.00
CA GLY A 41 -21.91 -8.27 7.54
C GLY A 41 -21.86 -6.86 6.96
N ASP A 42 -22.23 -5.82 7.71
CA ASP A 42 -22.29 -4.43 7.20
C ASP A 42 -20.96 -3.70 7.33
N ILE A 43 -20.02 -4.26 8.09
CA ILE A 43 -18.65 -3.73 8.30
C ILE A 43 -17.96 -3.38 6.98
N LYS A 44 -18.11 -4.22 5.94
CA LYS A 44 -17.52 -3.96 4.62
C LYS A 44 -17.98 -2.64 4.02
N TRP A 45 -19.25 -2.28 4.21
CA TRP A 45 -19.81 -1.04 3.70
C TRP A 45 -19.35 0.16 4.51
N GLU A 46 -19.26 0.01 5.83
CA GLU A 46 -18.76 1.03 6.73
C GLU A 46 -17.29 1.39 6.44
N ILE A 47 -16.42 0.38 6.33
CA ILE A 47 -15.01 0.57 5.99
C ILE A 47 -14.88 1.27 4.63
N LEU A 48 -15.55 0.77 3.60
CA LEU A 48 -15.47 1.33 2.26
C LEU A 48 -16.00 2.78 2.20
N ASN A 49 -17.12 3.07 2.86
CA ASN A 49 -17.67 4.42 2.94
C ASN A 49 -16.74 5.38 3.67
N LYS A 50 -16.16 4.98 4.81
CA LYS A 50 -15.20 5.81 5.54
C LYS A 50 -13.94 6.09 4.72
N ILE A 51 -13.38 5.08 4.02
CA ILE A 51 -12.22 5.27 3.13
C ILE A 51 -12.53 6.25 2.01
N ILE A 52 -13.67 6.08 1.31
CA ILE A 52 -14.06 6.96 0.19
C ILE A 52 -14.19 8.41 0.65
N ASN A 53 -14.66 8.62 1.88
CA ASN A 53 -14.80 9.94 2.50
C ASN A 53 -13.54 10.44 3.23
N VAL A 54 -12.38 9.78 3.09
CA VAL A 54 -11.10 10.19 3.69
C VAL A 54 -11.18 10.25 5.23
N ASP A 55 -11.97 9.37 5.83
CA ASP A 55 -12.09 9.26 7.28
C ASP A 55 -11.06 8.27 7.81
N LEU A 56 -10.05 8.77 8.54
CA LEU A 56 -8.98 7.97 9.15
C LEU A 56 -9.51 6.93 10.14
N ARG A 57 -10.72 7.12 10.69
CA ARG A 57 -11.39 6.15 11.55
C ARG A 57 -11.83 4.89 10.80
N ALA A 58 -11.79 4.87 9.46
CA ALA A 58 -11.99 3.65 8.67
C ALA A 58 -11.07 2.52 9.12
N ARG A 59 -9.84 2.88 9.50
CA ARG A 59 -8.80 1.93 9.86
C ARG A 59 -8.90 1.48 11.31
N ASP A 60 -8.97 2.42 12.25
CA ASP A 60 -8.87 2.10 13.69
C ASP A 60 -10.23 2.18 14.41
N GLY A 61 -11.14 3.03 13.95
CA GLY A 61 -12.45 3.26 14.57
C GLY A 61 -13.49 2.18 14.25
N VAL A 62 -13.55 1.70 13.00
CA VAL A 62 -14.45 0.59 12.62
C VAL A 62 -14.14 -0.66 13.45
N LEU A 63 -12.87 -0.90 13.78
CA LEU A 63 -12.44 -2.04 14.57
C LEU A 63 -12.97 -2.05 16.01
N ALA A 64 -13.13 -0.88 16.62
CA ALA A 64 -13.79 -0.76 17.92
C ALA A 64 -15.26 -1.19 17.82
N ASP A 65 -15.93 -0.84 16.73
CA ASP A 65 -17.30 -1.27 16.47
C ASP A 65 -17.39 -2.79 16.25
N ILE A 66 -16.44 -3.38 15.49
CA ILE A 66 -16.34 -4.85 15.31
C ILE A 66 -16.18 -5.55 16.66
N LEU A 67 -15.27 -5.04 17.50
CA LEU A 67 -15.00 -5.56 18.84
C LEU A 67 -16.25 -5.53 19.73
N ASP A 68 -17.00 -4.43 19.70
CA ASP A 68 -18.20 -4.28 20.51
C ASP A 68 -19.34 -5.18 20.04
N ILE A 69 -19.48 -5.40 18.72
CA ILE A 69 -20.45 -6.34 18.16
C ILE A 69 -20.13 -7.78 18.56
N ILE A 70 -18.85 -8.18 18.47
CA ILE A 70 -18.42 -9.55 18.80
C ILE A 70 -18.55 -9.83 20.30
N LYS A 71 -18.14 -8.88 21.16
CA LYS A 71 -18.35 -8.98 22.61
C LYS A 71 -19.83 -9.13 22.96
N LYS A 72 -20.74 -8.47 22.25
CA LYS A 72 -22.19 -8.57 22.46
C LYS A 72 -22.75 -9.93 22.00
N GLN A 73 -22.22 -10.54 20.94
CA GLN A 73 -22.68 -11.84 20.44
C GLN A 73 -22.31 -13.00 21.39
N ASP A 74 -21.10 -13.01 21.96
CA ASP A 74 -20.68 -14.01 22.96
C ASP A 74 -21.56 -14.01 24.23
N ILE A 75 -22.06 -12.85 24.64
CA ILE A 75 -22.92 -12.69 25.82
C ILE A 75 -24.30 -13.34 25.58
N VAL A 76 -24.78 -13.37 24.33
CA VAL A 76 -26.09 -13.94 23.98
C VAL A 76 -26.02 -15.47 23.88
N GLU A 77 -24.93 -16.03 23.36
CA GLU A 77 -24.75 -17.49 23.31
C GLU A 77 -24.57 -18.11 24.70
N GLY A 78 -23.90 -17.41 25.64
CA GLY A 78 -23.75 -17.85 27.03
C GLY A 78 -25.04 -17.88 27.85
N LYS A 79 -26.14 -17.26 27.38
CA LYS A 79 -27.45 -17.26 28.05
C LYS A 79 -28.43 -18.32 27.55
N LYS A 80 -28.10 -19.07 26.48
CA LYS A 80 -29.00 -20.10 25.92
C LYS A 80 -28.84 -21.50 26.54
N SER A 81 -27.95 -21.69 27.51
CA SER A 81 -27.82 -22.96 28.25
C SER A 81 -28.43 -22.86 29.64
N GLU A 82 -29.76 -22.72 29.74
CA GLU A 82 -30.49 -23.04 30.97
C GLU A 82 -30.85 -24.53 30.97
N ILE A 83 -30.17 -25.29 31.84
CA ILE A 83 -30.40 -26.72 32.07
C ILE A 83 -31.64 -26.87 32.97
N LYS A 84 -32.58 -27.74 32.58
CA LYS A 84 -33.75 -28.13 33.37
C LYS A 84 -33.33 -28.70 34.74
N PRO A 85 -34.06 -28.42 35.82
CA PRO A 85 -33.73 -28.95 37.14
C PRO A 85 -34.17 -30.42 37.23
N ASN A 86 -33.28 -31.32 37.67
CA ASN A 86 -33.68 -32.59 38.27
C ASN A 86 -32.63 -33.07 39.29
N ASP A 87 -33.15 -33.23 40.51
CA ASP A 87 -32.79 -33.93 41.75
C ASP A 87 -31.34 -34.22 42.21
N PRO A 88 -31.09 -34.15 43.55
CA PRO A 88 -29.77 -34.28 44.15
C PRO A 88 -29.52 -35.72 44.62
N THR A 89 -28.37 -36.29 44.27
CA THR A 89 -27.65 -37.18 45.20
C THR A 89 -26.21 -37.45 44.75
N GLN A 90 -25.32 -37.29 45.73
CA GLN A 90 -23.99 -37.92 45.87
C GLN A 90 -22.78 -37.26 45.16
N THR A 91 -22.15 -36.38 45.94
CA THR A 91 -20.71 -36.26 46.21
C THR A 91 -19.74 -37.10 45.37
N GLU A 92 -18.91 -36.42 44.59
CA GLU A 92 -17.47 -36.72 44.41
C GLU A 92 -16.73 -35.45 43.91
N ALA A 93 -15.48 -35.29 44.37
CA ALA A 93 -14.71 -34.03 44.39
C ALA A 93 -14.47 -33.36 43.01
N PRO A 94 -14.40 -32.01 42.93
CA PRO A 94 -14.12 -31.33 41.67
C PRO A 94 -12.64 -31.43 41.31
N LYS A 95 -12.31 -32.23 40.30
CA LYS A 95 -11.07 -32.05 39.53
C LYS A 95 -11.17 -30.70 38.82
N ASN A 96 -10.30 -29.75 39.20
CA ASN A 96 -10.14 -28.45 38.56
C ASN A 96 -9.76 -28.60 37.08
N ARG A 97 -10.75 -28.82 36.21
CA ARG A 97 -10.67 -28.51 34.79
C ARG A 97 -10.89 -27.02 34.65
N THR A 98 -9.79 -26.28 34.55
CA THR A 98 -9.82 -24.89 34.10
C THR A 98 -10.35 -24.87 32.67
N HIS A 99 -11.67 -24.74 32.52
CA HIS A 99 -12.31 -24.38 31.27
C HIS A 99 -11.81 -22.97 30.90
N LYS A 100 -10.66 -22.88 30.22
CA LYS A 100 -10.28 -21.68 29.46
C LYS A 100 -11.41 -21.44 28.46
N LYS A 101 -12.30 -20.48 28.75
CA LYS A 101 -13.26 -19.96 27.77
C LYS A 101 -12.45 -19.60 26.51
N LYS A 102 -12.69 -20.31 25.40
CA LYS A 102 -12.13 -19.96 24.10
C LYS A 102 -12.67 -18.56 23.78
N GLN A 103 -11.80 -17.55 23.79
CA GLN A 103 -12.17 -16.24 23.24
C GLN A 103 -12.54 -16.45 21.75
N PRO A 104 -13.59 -15.78 21.24
CA PRO A 104 -13.90 -15.84 19.82
C PRO A 104 -12.68 -15.33 19.07
N ALA A 105 -12.17 -16.17 18.17
CA ALA A 105 -10.90 -15.88 17.53
C ALA A 105 -11.12 -14.79 16.47
N LEU A 106 -10.80 -13.55 16.85
CA LEU A 106 -10.98 -12.35 16.04
C LEU A 106 -9.83 -12.22 15.03
N PHE A 107 -10.20 -11.96 13.78
CA PHE A 107 -9.25 -11.74 12.68
C PHE A 107 -8.51 -10.42 12.84
N HIS A 108 -7.28 -10.41 12.37
CA HIS A 108 -6.50 -9.19 12.31
C HIS A 108 -7.21 -8.14 11.42
N PRO A 109 -7.26 -6.87 11.83
CA PRO A 109 -7.86 -5.77 11.06
C PRO A 109 -7.44 -5.70 9.59
N GLN A 110 -6.15 -5.89 9.35
CA GLN A 110 -5.63 -5.96 7.99
C GLN A 110 -6.26 -7.10 7.19
N ASP A 111 -6.45 -8.28 7.78
CA ASP A 111 -6.99 -9.43 7.05
C ASP A 111 -8.42 -9.15 6.59
N VAL A 112 -9.20 -8.47 7.44
CA VAL A 112 -10.54 -7.95 7.11
C VAL A 112 -10.46 -6.97 5.95
N PHE A 113 -9.57 -5.97 6.03
CA PHE A 113 -9.39 -4.99 4.96
C PHE A 113 -8.96 -5.64 3.63
N ASN A 114 -7.94 -6.50 3.66
CA ASN A 114 -7.43 -7.20 2.48
C ASN A 114 -8.50 -8.11 1.86
N ALA A 115 -9.31 -8.80 2.67
CA ALA A 115 -10.43 -9.61 2.16
C ALA A 115 -11.47 -8.75 1.42
N ILE A 116 -11.83 -7.59 1.99
CA ILE A 116 -12.73 -6.63 1.32
C ILE A 116 -12.07 -6.09 0.04
N TYR A 117 -10.80 -5.73 0.09
CA TYR A 117 -10.04 -5.19 -1.04
C TYR A 117 -9.98 -6.18 -2.21
N LEU A 118 -9.76 -7.47 -1.95
CA LEU A 118 -9.79 -8.54 -2.96
C LEU A 118 -11.17 -8.70 -3.61
N CYS A 119 -12.25 -8.34 -2.92
CA CYS A 119 -13.60 -8.35 -3.47
C CYS A 119 -13.93 -7.09 -4.27
N CYS A 120 -13.10 -6.04 -4.23
CA CYS A 120 -13.35 -4.78 -4.93
C CYS A 120 -12.99 -4.88 -6.42
N SER A 121 -13.86 -4.31 -7.26
CA SER A 121 -13.59 -4.10 -8.69
C SER A 121 -12.34 -3.24 -8.90
N PRO A 122 -11.63 -3.37 -10.05
CA PRO A 122 -10.40 -2.62 -10.31
C PRO A 122 -10.54 -1.10 -10.12
N PHE A 123 -11.64 -0.50 -10.61
CA PHE A 123 -11.92 0.92 -10.43
C PHE A 123 -12.10 1.31 -8.95
N LEU A 124 -12.76 0.45 -8.16
CA LEU A 124 -12.92 0.71 -6.73
C LEU A 124 -11.59 0.56 -5.98
N LYS A 125 -10.73 -0.40 -6.35
CA LYS A 125 -9.38 -0.53 -5.80
C LYS A 125 -8.54 0.72 -6.05
N GLN A 126 -8.59 1.26 -7.28
CA GLN A 126 -7.94 2.52 -7.64
C GLN A 126 -8.41 3.69 -6.76
N LEU A 127 -9.72 3.81 -6.55
CA LEU A 127 -10.27 4.83 -5.65
C LEU A 127 -9.81 4.61 -4.20
N ILE A 128 -9.85 3.38 -3.69
CA ILE A 128 -9.40 3.04 -2.33
C ILE A 128 -7.93 3.41 -2.13
N VAL A 129 -7.05 3.01 -3.04
CA VAL A 129 -5.60 3.30 -2.96
C VAL A 129 -5.36 4.80 -3.00
N SER A 130 -6.00 5.54 -3.90
CA SER A 130 -5.91 7.00 -3.96
C SER A 130 -6.31 7.65 -2.63
N LYS A 131 -7.40 7.19 -2.00
CA LYS A 131 -7.89 7.73 -0.73
C LYS A 131 -7.00 7.37 0.45
N LEU A 132 -6.53 6.12 0.54
CA LEU A 132 -5.59 5.69 1.58
C LEU A 132 -4.25 6.42 1.48
N PHE A 133 -3.79 6.67 0.25
CA PHE A 133 -2.60 7.47 0.00
C PHE A 133 -2.77 8.90 0.52
N MET A 134 -3.88 9.59 0.19
CA MET A 134 -4.19 10.92 0.76
C MET A 134 -4.17 10.93 2.30
N CYS A 135 -4.62 9.83 2.91
CA CYS A 135 -4.61 9.62 4.37
C CYS A 135 -3.25 9.25 4.96
N ARG A 136 -2.19 9.05 4.16
CA ARG A 136 -0.90 8.47 4.57
C ARG A 136 -1.04 7.12 5.28
N ILE A 137 -2.03 6.33 4.89
CA ILE A 137 -2.25 4.96 5.34
C ILE A 137 -1.64 4.01 4.31
N ALA A 138 -1.01 2.96 4.81
CA ALA A 138 -0.39 1.95 3.97
C ALA A 138 -1.40 1.26 3.03
N VAL A 139 -0.98 1.02 1.79
CA VAL A 139 -1.77 0.38 0.74
C VAL A 139 -1.16 -0.98 0.37
N PRO A 140 -1.97 -2.02 0.10
CA PRO A 140 -1.45 -3.33 -0.25
C PRO A 140 -0.87 -3.31 -1.68
N VAL A 141 0.38 -3.74 -1.83
CA VAL A 141 1.04 -3.96 -3.12
C VAL A 141 0.96 -5.43 -3.51
N ILE A 142 1.23 -6.32 -2.56
CA ILE A 142 1.09 -7.77 -2.74
C ILE A 142 0.24 -8.28 -1.60
N ILE A 143 -0.87 -8.95 -1.91
CA ILE A 143 -1.62 -9.71 -0.91
C ILE A 143 -1.24 -11.17 -1.09
N SER A 144 -0.69 -11.75 -0.02
CA SER A 144 -0.33 -13.16 -0.01
C SER A 144 -0.99 -13.91 1.14
N SER A 145 -1.40 -15.13 0.83
CA SER A 145 -1.68 -16.22 1.75
C SER A 145 -0.79 -17.41 1.35
N LYS A 146 -0.96 -18.58 2.00
CA LYS A 146 -0.24 -19.80 1.60
C LYS A 146 -0.67 -20.35 0.22
N GLN A 147 -1.74 -19.84 -0.39
CA GLN A 147 -2.35 -20.39 -1.61
C GLN A 147 -2.69 -19.34 -2.66
N LEU A 148 -2.71 -18.06 -2.28
CA LEU A 148 -3.02 -16.94 -3.15
C LEU A 148 -1.90 -15.93 -3.00
N THR A 149 -1.29 -15.53 -4.10
CA THR A 149 -0.36 -14.41 -4.15
C THR A 149 -0.72 -13.57 -5.37
N ALA A 150 -1.10 -12.32 -5.15
CA ALA A 150 -1.48 -11.40 -6.22
C ALA A 150 -0.90 -10.01 -5.96
N GLY A 151 -0.41 -9.39 -7.03
CA GLY A 151 0.10 -8.01 -7.04
C GLY A 151 -0.97 -7.01 -7.52
N PHE A 152 -0.93 -5.82 -6.94
CA PHE A 152 -1.88 -4.73 -7.20
C PHE A 152 -1.12 -3.43 -7.50
N LEU A 153 -0.65 -3.27 -8.74
CA LEU A 153 0.12 -2.10 -9.15
C LEU A 153 -0.73 -1.10 -9.93
N TRP A 154 -1.76 -1.56 -10.65
CA TRP A 154 -2.65 -0.69 -11.42
C TRP A 154 -3.27 0.46 -10.60
N PRO A 155 -3.70 0.27 -9.33
CA PRO A 155 -4.24 1.34 -8.50
C PRO A 155 -3.30 2.52 -8.26
N PHE A 156 -1.98 2.30 -8.34
CA PHE A 156 -0.97 3.33 -8.11
C PHE A 156 -0.87 4.33 -9.26
N ASN A 157 -1.37 4.00 -10.46
CA ASN A 157 -1.44 4.92 -11.61
C ASN A 157 -2.32 6.15 -11.35
N PHE A 158 -3.14 6.14 -10.30
CA PHE A 158 -4.04 7.24 -9.94
C PHE A 158 -3.61 8.00 -8.68
N VAL A 159 -2.42 7.71 -8.21
CA VAL A 159 -1.83 8.37 -7.07
C VAL A 159 -1.01 9.54 -7.59
N ASN A 160 -1.52 10.76 -7.40
CA ASN A 160 -0.77 11.97 -7.71
C ASN A 160 0.15 12.33 -6.53
N THR A 161 1.40 12.62 -6.82
CA THR A 161 2.41 13.05 -5.86
C THR A 161 2.95 14.40 -6.28
N ASP A 162 2.84 15.37 -5.39
CA ASP A 162 3.38 16.71 -5.55
C ASP A 162 4.23 17.08 -4.34
N GLY A 163 5.36 17.74 -4.57
CA GLY A 163 6.28 18.08 -3.49
C GLY A 163 7.38 19.03 -3.93
N THR A 164 8.18 19.44 -2.96
CA THR A 164 9.36 20.27 -3.20
C THR A 164 10.53 19.63 -2.49
N ASN A 165 11.55 19.22 -3.23
CA ASN A 165 12.75 18.66 -2.64
C ASN A 165 13.54 19.71 -1.84
N SER A 166 14.55 19.27 -1.08
CA SER A 166 15.38 20.18 -0.26
C SER A 166 16.13 21.25 -1.07
N LYS A 167 16.35 21.00 -2.37
CA LYS A 167 16.97 21.94 -3.32
C LYS A 167 15.98 22.97 -3.91
N GLY A 168 14.72 22.96 -3.47
CA GLY A 168 13.69 23.88 -3.94
C GLY A 168 13.06 23.50 -5.29
N LYS A 169 13.37 22.32 -5.84
CA LYS A 169 12.76 21.83 -7.08
C LYS A 169 11.39 21.26 -6.76
N VAL A 170 10.37 21.87 -7.35
CA VAL A 170 8.98 21.39 -7.32
C VAL A 170 8.84 20.23 -8.30
N PHE A 171 8.13 19.19 -7.89
CA PHE A 171 7.71 18.10 -8.75
C PHE A 171 6.22 17.82 -8.53
N GLU A 172 5.55 17.38 -9.60
CA GLU A 172 4.15 16.97 -9.60
C GLU A 172 3.99 15.88 -10.66
N GLY A 173 3.24 14.82 -10.36
CA GLY A 173 2.91 13.78 -11.33
C GLY A 173 2.40 12.50 -10.69
N PHE A 174 2.02 11.53 -11.51
CA PHE A 174 1.59 10.24 -11.00
C PHE A 174 2.77 9.43 -10.48
N LEU A 175 2.55 8.73 -9.37
CA LEU A 175 3.56 7.87 -8.75
C LEU A 175 4.08 6.78 -9.71
N SER A 176 3.22 6.30 -10.61
CA SER A 176 3.57 5.32 -11.65
C SER A 176 4.60 5.82 -12.67
N ASP A 177 4.62 7.14 -12.88
CA ASP A 177 5.41 7.78 -13.93
C ASP A 177 6.71 8.38 -13.38
N GLN A 178 6.91 8.33 -12.05
CA GLN A 178 8.05 8.90 -11.37
C GLN A 178 9.16 7.87 -11.16
N ASP A 179 10.40 8.32 -11.32
CA ASP A 179 11.55 7.59 -10.84
C ASP A 179 11.60 7.73 -9.31
N ILE A 180 11.49 6.60 -8.61
CA ILE A 180 11.36 6.55 -7.16
C ILE A 180 12.47 5.73 -6.52
N LYS A 181 12.83 6.10 -5.29
CA LYS A 181 13.71 5.29 -4.44
C LYS A 181 12.85 4.41 -3.54
N ILE A 182 13.17 3.13 -3.46
CA ILE A 182 12.41 2.16 -2.67
C ILE A 182 13.24 1.71 -1.47
N VAL A 183 12.70 1.94 -0.27
CA VAL A 183 13.24 1.44 1.00
C VAL A 183 12.29 0.38 1.53
N SER A 184 12.79 -0.80 1.85
CA SER A 184 11.94 -1.91 2.29
C SER A 184 12.31 -2.40 3.66
N PHE A 185 11.32 -2.60 4.51
CA PHE A 185 11.48 -3.07 5.88
C PHE A 185 11.03 -4.53 5.99
N ILE A 186 11.96 -5.39 6.39
CA ILE A 186 11.71 -6.81 6.66
C ILE A 186 12.19 -7.20 8.07
N ARG A 187 11.67 -8.31 8.60
CA ARG A 187 12.08 -8.86 9.89
C ARG A 187 12.47 -10.32 9.71
N LEU A 188 13.57 -10.73 10.33
CA LEU A 188 14.00 -12.11 10.44
C LEU A 188 13.98 -12.54 11.92
N GLY A 189 13.09 -13.47 12.26
CA GLY A 189 12.87 -13.89 13.64
C GLY A 189 11.88 -13.03 14.42
N GLU A 190 11.94 -13.08 15.75
CA GLU A 190 11.03 -12.35 16.65
C GLU A 190 11.79 -11.33 17.47
N THR A 191 11.44 -10.06 17.32
CA THR A 191 12.14 -8.94 17.96
C THR A 191 11.25 -8.27 18.98
N THR A 192 11.85 -7.67 20.02
CA THR A 192 11.14 -6.99 21.10
C THR A 192 10.39 -5.77 20.58
N PHE A 193 11.05 -4.96 19.75
CA PHE A 193 10.38 -3.88 19.04
C PHE A 193 9.74 -4.42 17.76
N SER A 194 8.50 -4.00 17.50
CA SER A 194 7.83 -4.32 16.23
C SER A 194 8.44 -3.50 15.09
N LYS A 195 8.82 -4.16 14.01
CA LYS A 195 9.32 -3.53 12.77
C LYS A 195 8.44 -2.39 12.26
N SER A 196 7.13 -2.63 12.22
CA SER A 196 6.18 -1.61 11.77
C SER A 196 6.16 -0.41 12.73
N THR A 197 6.47 -0.60 14.02
CA THR A 197 6.56 0.50 15.00
C THR A 197 7.73 1.42 14.66
N VAL A 198 8.92 0.86 14.42
CA VAL A 198 10.10 1.63 13.98
C VAL A 198 9.79 2.34 12.65
N LEU A 199 9.28 1.61 11.66
CA LEU A 199 8.91 2.16 10.35
C LEU A 199 7.88 3.31 10.45
N ASN A 200 6.85 3.16 11.27
CA ASN A 200 5.88 4.22 11.51
C ASN A 200 6.57 5.48 12.03
N LYS A 201 7.44 5.36 13.04
CA LYS A 201 8.18 6.50 13.60
C LYS A 201 9.17 7.11 12.62
N VAL A 202 9.77 6.31 11.74
CA VAL A 202 10.58 6.79 10.62
C VAL A 202 9.74 7.67 9.67
N LEU A 203 8.51 7.27 9.38
CA LEU A 203 7.59 8.01 8.50
C LEU A 203 6.84 9.17 9.17
N SER A 204 6.65 9.11 10.49
CA SER A 204 5.78 10.05 11.21
C SER A 204 6.26 11.50 11.05
N LYS A 205 5.40 12.32 10.43
CA LYS A 205 5.40 13.78 10.59
C LYS A 205 4.42 14.23 11.69
N ASP A 206 3.41 13.40 11.98
CA ASP A 206 2.36 13.62 12.97
C ASP A 206 2.26 12.35 13.87
N PRO A 207 2.35 12.46 15.21
CA PRO A 207 2.27 11.33 16.11
C PRO A 207 0.84 10.78 16.35
N SER A 208 -0.20 11.41 15.79
CA SER A 208 -1.60 11.07 16.10
C SER A 208 -2.14 9.80 15.44
N PHE A 209 -1.51 9.33 14.36
CA PHE A 209 -1.87 8.06 13.71
C PHE A 209 -0.66 7.37 13.10
N ASP A 210 -0.62 6.04 13.26
CA ASP A 210 0.34 5.18 12.56
C ASP A 210 0.04 5.14 11.06
N THR A 211 1.01 4.77 10.21
CA THR A 211 0.80 4.54 8.76
C THR A 211 0.49 3.07 8.48
N PHE A 212 1.30 2.18 9.04
CA PHE A 212 1.18 0.73 8.99
C PHE A 212 0.60 0.19 10.29
N TYR A 213 -0.18 -0.89 10.25
CA TYR A 213 -0.49 -1.61 11.50
C TYR A 213 0.80 -2.20 12.09
N SER A 214 1.02 -1.90 13.37
CA SER A 214 2.07 -2.43 14.22
C SER A 214 1.48 -3.33 15.30
N GLN A 215 2.33 -4.05 16.04
CA GLN A 215 1.88 -4.83 17.20
C GLN A 215 1.27 -3.94 18.29
N ASP A 216 1.72 -2.69 18.37
CA ASP A 216 1.30 -1.68 19.35
C ASP A 216 0.01 -0.97 18.93
N SER A 217 -0.39 -1.10 17.65
CA SER A 217 -1.69 -0.62 17.19
C SER A 217 -2.83 -1.36 17.90
N PRO A 218 -4.02 -0.75 18.04
CA PRO A 218 -5.19 -1.44 18.56
C PRO A 218 -5.38 -2.77 17.84
N MET A 219 -5.36 -3.89 18.59
CA MET A 219 -5.50 -5.25 18.05
C MET A 219 -4.35 -5.79 17.18
N GLY A 220 -3.21 -5.11 17.13
CA GLY A 220 -2.02 -5.59 16.42
C GLY A 220 -1.54 -6.97 16.89
N SER A 221 -1.81 -7.32 18.15
CA SER A 221 -1.48 -8.61 18.78
C SER A 221 -2.55 -9.70 18.62
N THR A 222 -3.58 -9.49 17.78
CA THR A 222 -4.64 -10.48 17.56
C THR A 222 -4.11 -11.84 17.08
N SER A 223 -4.74 -12.91 17.59
CA SER A 223 -4.24 -14.29 17.49
C SER A 223 -4.45 -14.97 16.13
N LYS A 224 -5.30 -14.42 15.25
CA LYS A 224 -5.54 -14.96 13.90
C LYS A 224 -5.03 -14.01 12.81
N ARG A 225 -3.82 -14.28 12.34
CA ARG A 225 -3.24 -13.71 11.10
C ARG A 225 -3.29 -14.76 9.99
N THR A 226 -3.90 -14.41 8.87
CA THR A 226 -4.25 -15.31 7.76
C THR A 226 -3.57 -14.90 6.45
N LEU A 227 -3.32 -13.59 6.28
CA LEU A 227 -2.62 -13.01 5.13
C LEU A 227 -1.22 -12.51 5.52
N GLY A 228 -0.50 -13.34 6.28
CA GLY A 228 0.93 -13.14 6.50
C GLY A 228 1.69 -13.15 5.17
N GLY A 229 2.73 -12.34 5.05
CA GLY A 229 3.46 -12.15 3.79
C GLY A 229 2.89 -11.05 2.88
N THR A 230 1.84 -10.35 3.30
CA THR A 230 1.39 -9.14 2.58
C THR A 230 2.52 -8.11 2.54
N VAL A 231 2.76 -7.53 1.36
CA VAL A 231 3.65 -6.37 1.17
C VAL A 231 2.80 -5.14 1.03
N GLU A 232 3.02 -4.15 1.88
CA GLU A 232 2.33 -2.85 1.83
C GLU A 232 3.30 -1.75 1.43
N ALA A 233 2.78 -0.71 0.79
CA ALA A 233 3.50 0.52 0.49
C ALA A 233 2.93 1.70 1.26
N SER A 234 3.83 2.61 1.65
CA SER A 234 3.52 4.00 1.93
C SER A 234 4.62 4.87 1.36
N TYR A 235 4.50 6.17 1.47
CA TYR A 235 5.38 7.12 0.80
C TYR A 235 5.83 8.22 1.75
N PHE A 236 7.03 8.72 1.49
CA PHE A 236 7.50 9.99 2.02
C PHE A 236 7.66 10.97 0.86
N ILE A 237 7.03 12.14 0.99
CA ILE A 237 7.21 13.26 0.05
C ILE A 237 7.78 14.46 0.82
N PRO A 238 8.90 15.06 0.35
CA PRO A 238 9.44 16.29 0.90
C PRO A 238 8.60 17.50 0.47
N TYR A 239 8.45 18.48 1.38
CA TYR A 239 7.74 19.74 1.13
C TYR A 239 8.57 20.91 1.66
N GLY A 240 9.58 21.32 0.88
CA GLY A 240 10.43 22.47 1.19
C GLY A 240 11.55 22.15 2.18
N GLN A 241 12.03 23.16 2.93
CA GLN A 241 13.09 22.96 3.92
C GLN A 241 12.62 21.96 4.98
N THR A 242 13.21 20.78 4.93
CA THR A 242 12.98 19.67 5.81
C THR A 242 13.49 20.03 7.21
N LYS A 243 12.74 19.64 8.25
CA LYS A 243 13.30 19.64 9.63
C LYS A 243 14.53 18.75 9.64
N THR A 244 15.50 19.06 10.50
CA THR A 244 16.66 18.18 10.78
C THR A 244 16.18 16.75 11.01
N GLY A 245 16.72 15.78 10.25
CA GLY A 245 16.31 14.37 10.31
C GLY A 245 15.06 14.01 9.49
N SER A 246 14.79 14.70 8.39
CA SER A 246 13.79 14.29 7.38
C SER A 246 14.45 14.05 6.03
N PHE A 247 13.86 13.19 5.20
CA PHE A 247 14.44 12.84 3.90
C PHE A 247 14.28 13.98 2.88
N ASP A 248 15.25 14.08 1.98
CA ASP A 248 15.30 15.13 0.95
C ASP A 248 14.60 14.73 -0.36
N ASP A 249 14.49 13.42 -0.61
CA ASP A 249 13.90 12.83 -1.81
C ASP A 249 12.53 12.22 -1.51
N ALA A 250 11.72 12.04 -2.56
CA ALA A 250 10.53 11.22 -2.50
C ALA A 250 10.92 9.73 -2.42
N ILE A 251 10.33 9.01 -1.46
CA ILE A 251 10.72 7.62 -1.16
C ILE A 251 9.46 6.77 -1.02
N LEU A 252 9.45 5.62 -1.67
CA LEU A 252 8.46 4.57 -1.42
C LEU A 252 8.99 3.64 -0.33
N PHE A 253 8.21 3.48 0.73
CA PHE A 253 8.50 2.55 1.81
C PHE A 253 7.65 1.30 1.65
N LEU A 254 8.30 0.14 1.53
CA LEU A 254 7.63 -1.16 1.53
C LEU A 254 7.76 -1.83 2.89
N ASN A 255 6.71 -2.54 3.30
CA ASN A 255 6.65 -3.25 4.55
C ASN A 255 6.23 -4.71 4.30
N LEU A 256 7.14 -5.67 4.46
CA LEU A 256 6.77 -7.09 4.46
C LEU A 256 6.18 -7.48 5.81
N ARG A 257 4.95 -7.96 5.82
CA ARG A 257 4.31 -8.45 7.05
C ARG A 257 4.75 -9.86 7.41
N GLY A 258 5.11 -10.03 8.69
CA GLY A 258 5.50 -11.32 9.26
C GLY A 258 7.01 -11.50 9.31
N ASP A 259 7.44 -12.75 9.48
CA ASP A 259 8.84 -13.16 9.42
C ASP A 259 9.20 -13.47 7.96
N ALA A 260 10.16 -12.73 7.39
CA ALA A 260 10.52 -12.81 5.98
C ALA A 260 11.05 -14.20 5.58
N ALA A 261 11.64 -14.94 6.52
CA ALA A 261 12.08 -16.31 6.30
C ALA A 261 10.93 -17.27 5.95
N GLN A 262 9.67 -16.90 6.22
CA GLN A 262 8.49 -17.69 5.88
C GLN A 262 7.89 -17.35 4.51
N TYR A 263 8.35 -16.27 3.87
CA TYR A 263 7.73 -15.67 2.69
C TYR A 263 8.78 -15.41 1.61
N GLN A 264 9.45 -16.49 1.17
CA GLN A 264 10.58 -16.42 0.26
C GLN A 264 10.25 -15.70 -1.05
N LEU A 265 9.09 -16.00 -1.65
CA LEU A 265 8.65 -15.37 -2.90
C LEU A 265 8.53 -13.85 -2.76
N GLN A 266 7.93 -13.37 -1.67
CA GLN A 266 7.76 -11.94 -1.41
C GLN A 266 9.08 -11.27 -1.04
N LEU A 267 9.95 -12.01 -0.35
CA LEU A 267 11.30 -11.55 -0.05
C LEU A 267 12.13 -11.36 -1.33
N ASP A 268 12.05 -12.29 -2.29
CA ASP A 268 12.79 -12.22 -3.54
C ASP A 268 12.33 -11.06 -4.43
N VAL A 269 11.02 -10.79 -4.44
CA VAL A 269 10.47 -9.57 -5.06
C VAL A 269 11.03 -8.32 -4.38
N ILE A 270 10.98 -8.24 -3.04
CA ILE A 270 11.47 -7.08 -2.28
C ILE A 270 12.94 -6.83 -2.61
N LYS A 271 13.80 -7.84 -2.49
CA LYS A 271 15.23 -7.72 -2.79
C LYS A 271 15.51 -7.14 -4.19
N SER A 272 14.66 -7.49 -5.17
CA SER A 272 14.83 -7.12 -6.58
C SER A 272 14.35 -5.70 -6.90
N VAL A 273 13.43 -5.14 -6.11
CA VAL A 273 12.87 -3.80 -6.32
C VAL A 273 13.43 -2.75 -5.35
N SER A 274 13.98 -3.16 -4.20
CA SER A 274 14.47 -2.22 -3.20
C SER A 274 15.85 -1.66 -3.55
N ASN A 275 16.02 -0.35 -3.39
CA ASN A 275 17.36 0.25 -3.33
C ASN A 275 18.03 -0.07 -1.99
N ILE A 276 17.24 -0.03 -0.90
CA ILE A 276 17.70 -0.26 0.47
C ILE A 276 16.77 -1.26 1.15
N VAL A 277 17.35 -2.26 1.81
CA VAL A 277 16.61 -3.19 2.65
C VAL A 277 17.02 -3.00 4.11
N VAL A 278 16.06 -2.57 4.94
CA VAL A 278 16.21 -2.48 6.39
C VAL A 278 15.74 -3.80 7.00
N VAL A 279 16.66 -4.52 7.62
CA VAL A 279 16.45 -5.85 8.20
C VAL A 279 16.46 -5.75 9.71
N GLN A 280 15.30 -5.97 10.34
CA GLN A 280 15.27 -6.15 11.79
C GLN A 280 15.55 -7.60 12.14
N LEU A 281 16.58 -7.82 12.96
CA LEU A 281 17.21 -9.11 13.14
C LEU A 281 17.41 -9.43 14.63
N GLN A 282 17.04 -10.64 15.03
CA GLN A 282 17.34 -11.17 16.36
C GLN A 282 18.52 -12.16 16.31
N THR A 283 19.59 -11.89 17.06
CA THR A 283 20.84 -12.68 16.97
C THR A 283 20.71 -14.14 17.38
N MET A 284 19.87 -14.48 18.35
CA MET A 284 19.69 -15.85 18.85
C MET A 284 19.32 -16.86 17.74
N LYS A 285 18.72 -16.41 16.64
CA LYS A 285 18.39 -17.28 15.52
C LYS A 285 19.53 -17.41 14.49
N LEU A 286 20.44 -16.44 14.38
CA LEU A 286 21.59 -16.53 13.47
C LEU A 286 22.59 -17.62 13.87
N GLN A 287 22.72 -17.87 15.17
CA GLN A 287 23.59 -18.93 15.68
C GLN A 287 23.01 -20.33 15.45
N ASN A 288 21.69 -20.45 15.42
CA ASN A 288 20.97 -21.73 15.43
C ASN A 288 20.34 -22.09 14.08
N ASP A 289 20.28 -21.17 13.12
CA ASP A 289 19.57 -21.36 11.85
C ASP A 289 20.39 -20.85 10.65
N ASP A 290 21.10 -21.78 10.00
CA ASP A 290 21.86 -21.53 8.76
C ASP A 290 21.01 -20.91 7.65
N ASN A 291 19.68 -21.09 7.67
CA ASN A 291 18.81 -20.49 6.65
C ASN A 291 18.75 -18.97 6.78
N ILE A 292 18.88 -18.41 7.99
CA ILE A 292 18.88 -16.96 8.19
C ILE A 292 20.16 -16.35 7.62
N GLY A 293 21.32 -16.99 7.84
CA GLY A 293 22.59 -16.58 7.24
C GLY A 293 22.53 -16.60 5.70
N LYS A 294 22.00 -17.68 5.11
CA LYS A 294 21.76 -17.76 3.65
C LYS A 294 20.79 -16.68 3.15
N THR A 295 19.75 -16.41 3.93
CA THR A 295 18.75 -15.39 3.60
C THR A 295 19.39 -13.99 3.57
N LEU A 296 20.17 -13.65 4.59
CA LEU A 296 20.93 -12.40 4.63
C LEU A 296 21.88 -12.30 3.45
N HIS A 297 22.70 -13.32 3.22
CA HIS A 297 23.62 -13.34 2.08
C HIS A 297 22.90 -13.07 0.75
N SER A 298 21.74 -13.70 0.54
CA SER A 298 20.90 -13.45 -0.64
C SER A 298 20.37 -12.00 -0.72
N ILE A 299 20.04 -11.36 0.41
CA ILE A 299 19.65 -9.94 0.46
C ILE A 299 20.83 -9.06 0.04
N TYR A 300 22.02 -9.28 0.61
CA TYR A 300 23.22 -8.52 0.27
C TYR A 300 23.60 -8.64 -1.20
N GLN A 301 23.46 -9.83 -1.80
CA GLN A 301 23.75 -10.02 -3.22
C GLN A 301 22.82 -9.26 -4.17
N SER A 302 21.59 -8.98 -3.73
CA SER A 302 20.53 -8.46 -4.60
C SER A 302 20.28 -6.96 -4.41
N SER A 303 20.61 -6.43 -3.23
CA SER A 303 20.31 -5.05 -2.83
C SER A 303 21.57 -4.20 -2.72
N SER A 304 21.50 -2.94 -3.16
CA SER A 304 22.65 -2.03 -3.16
C SER A 304 23.15 -1.64 -1.76
N SER A 305 22.22 -1.49 -0.81
CA SER A 305 22.53 -1.18 0.59
C SER A 305 21.62 -1.97 1.53
N VAL A 306 22.20 -2.44 2.63
CA VAL A 306 21.49 -3.19 3.68
C VAL A 306 21.75 -2.53 5.02
N ILE A 307 20.68 -2.23 5.77
CA ILE A 307 20.75 -1.68 7.12
C ILE A 307 20.21 -2.74 8.08
N ILE A 308 21.01 -3.19 9.03
CA ILE A 308 20.62 -4.16 10.05
C ILE A 308 20.26 -3.44 11.33
N LEU A 309 19.04 -3.66 11.81
CA LEU A 309 18.60 -3.29 13.15
C LEU A 309 18.76 -4.51 14.05
N LEU A 310 19.85 -4.56 14.79
CA LEU A 310 20.29 -5.74 15.51
C LEU A 310 19.76 -5.76 16.94
N GLU A 311 18.98 -6.77 17.28
CA GLU A 311 18.68 -7.10 18.67
C GLU A 311 19.65 -8.17 19.16
N SER A 312 20.76 -7.74 19.75
CA SER A 312 21.72 -8.64 20.38
C SER A 312 21.30 -9.01 21.81
N ASN A 313 21.41 -10.29 22.13
CA ASN A 313 21.42 -10.84 23.50
C ASN A 313 22.69 -11.70 23.69
N LEU A 314 23.74 -11.32 22.98
CA LEU A 314 24.97 -12.09 22.85
C LEU A 314 25.98 -11.62 23.89
N ASN A 315 26.91 -12.50 24.26
CA ASN A 315 28.11 -12.07 24.99
C ASN A 315 29.17 -11.50 24.02
N ASP A 316 30.22 -10.86 24.55
CA ASP A 316 31.25 -10.18 23.76
C ASP A 316 31.89 -11.08 22.68
N ASP A 317 32.12 -12.37 22.99
CA ASP A 317 32.71 -13.33 22.05
C ASP A 317 31.76 -13.67 20.89
N GLU A 318 30.46 -13.79 21.19
CA GLU A 318 29.42 -14.08 20.21
C GLU A 318 29.09 -12.87 19.32
N GLU A 319 29.15 -11.64 19.86
CA GLU A 319 29.01 -10.41 19.09
C GLU A 319 30.17 -10.26 18.11
N ALA A 320 31.41 -10.48 18.55
CA ALA A 320 32.58 -10.44 17.67
C ALA A 320 32.47 -11.45 16.51
N LEU A 321 31.97 -12.67 16.78
CA LEU A 321 31.76 -13.67 15.73
C LEU A 321 30.68 -13.25 14.72
N LEU A 322 29.63 -12.59 15.20
CA LEU A 322 28.54 -12.10 14.36
C LEU A 322 29.00 -10.95 13.47
N GLU A 323 29.76 -9.99 14.01
CA GLU A 323 30.37 -8.91 13.24
C GLU A 323 31.27 -9.45 12.14
N VAL A 324 32.13 -10.42 12.44
CA VAL A 324 32.99 -11.07 11.43
C VAL A 324 32.14 -11.67 10.31
N LYS A 325 31.09 -12.42 10.63
CA LYS A 325 30.19 -13.02 9.61
C LYS A 325 29.49 -11.96 8.75
N LEU A 326 28.99 -10.89 9.37
CA LEU A 326 28.29 -9.82 8.65
C LEU A 326 29.25 -9.05 7.73
N ASN A 327 30.48 -8.80 8.20
CA ASN A 327 31.52 -8.15 7.41
C ASN A 327 31.99 -9.03 6.25
N GLU A 328 32.21 -10.33 6.47
CA GLU A 328 32.53 -11.28 5.39
C GLU A 328 31.46 -11.28 4.28
N ILE A 329 30.18 -11.28 4.68
CA ILE A 329 29.06 -11.22 3.73
C ILE A 329 29.07 -9.88 2.97
N ALA A 330 29.27 -8.76 3.67
CA ALA A 330 29.32 -7.44 3.04
C ALA A 330 30.49 -7.29 2.05
N GLU A 331 31.69 -7.73 2.43
CA GLU A 331 32.88 -7.70 1.56
C GLU A 331 32.69 -8.54 0.29
N SER A 332 32.09 -9.74 0.43
CA SER A 332 31.86 -10.63 -0.71
C SER A 332 30.83 -10.10 -1.73
N THR A 333 29.94 -9.21 -1.29
CA THR A 333 28.79 -8.73 -2.09
C THR A 333 28.95 -7.31 -2.64
N LYS A 334 29.96 -6.56 -2.19
CA LYS A 334 30.16 -5.12 -2.48
C LYS A 334 29.00 -4.22 -2.03
N SER A 335 28.11 -4.74 -1.20
CA SER A 335 26.96 -4.00 -0.67
C SER A 335 27.35 -3.30 0.61
N ARG A 336 26.84 -2.08 0.83
CA ARG A 336 27.13 -1.32 2.05
C ARG A 336 26.33 -1.89 3.21
N LEU A 337 27.02 -2.15 4.33
CA LEU A 337 26.43 -2.61 5.58
C LEU A 337 26.43 -1.49 6.61
N TYR A 338 25.26 -1.22 7.16
CA TYR A 338 25.08 -0.37 8.33
C TYR A 338 24.45 -1.22 9.43
N CYS A 339 25.06 -1.27 10.61
CA CYS A 339 24.53 -2.03 11.75
C CYS A 339 24.18 -1.06 12.87
N ILE A 340 22.93 -1.11 13.32
CA ILE A 340 22.43 -0.34 14.44
C ILE A 340 22.04 -1.32 15.53
N ASP A 341 22.80 -1.32 16.63
CA ASP A 341 22.46 -2.09 17.81
C ASP A 341 21.26 -1.47 18.52
N LEU A 342 20.21 -2.27 18.71
CA LEU A 342 19.00 -1.87 19.44
C LEU A 342 19.23 -1.86 20.96
N LYS A 343 20.40 -2.33 21.41
CA LYS A 343 20.84 -2.29 22.80
C LYS A 343 22.19 -1.63 22.93
N GLU A 344 22.36 -0.92 24.04
CA GLU A 344 23.64 -0.37 24.46
C GLU A 344 23.85 -0.72 25.94
N ASN A 345 24.99 -1.32 26.28
CA ASN A 345 25.32 -1.75 27.65
C ASN A 345 24.23 -2.64 28.29
N GLY A 346 23.64 -3.55 27.51
CA GLY A 346 22.59 -4.47 27.95
C GLY A 346 21.19 -3.84 28.13
N ARG A 347 21.02 -2.55 27.84
CA ARG A 347 19.72 -1.85 27.88
C ARG A 347 19.25 -1.50 26.48
N TYR A 348 17.93 -1.54 26.26
CA TYR A 348 17.38 -1.10 24.97
C TYR A 348 17.57 0.41 24.77
N LYS A 349 18.03 0.78 23.58
CA LYS A 349 18.07 2.18 23.14
C LYS A 349 16.67 2.78 23.14
N GLY A 350 16.60 4.10 23.29
CA GLY A 350 15.34 4.81 23.16
C GLY A 350 14.79 4.71 21.73
N MET A 351 13.47 4.60 21.58
CA MET A 351 12.84 4.53 20.24
C MET A 351 13.21 5.72 19.35
N ASN A 352 13.38 6.92 19.92
CA ASN A 352 13.79 8.10 19.16
C ASN A 352 15.21 7.98 18.62
N GLU A 353 16.14 7.46 19.43
CA GLU A 353 17.54 7.25 19.03
C GLU A 353 17.62 6.23 17.88
N ILE A 354 16.95 5.08 18.03
CA ILE A 354 16.86 4.05 16.97
C ILE A 354 16.33 4.66 15.67
N VAL A 355 15.32 5.52 15.76
CA VAL A 355 14.70 6.15 14.59
C VAL A 355 15.61 7.21 13.97
N GLU A 356 16.34 7.98 14.77
CA GLU A 356 17.32 8.96 14.29
C GLU A 356 18.48 8.29 13.57
N ASP A 357 19.07 7.24 14.18
CA ASP A 357 20.12 6.41 13.56
C ASP A 357 19.61 5.81 12.23
N THR A 358 18.42 5.19 12.26
CA THR A 358 17.81 4.58 11.06
C THR A 358 17.57 5.61 9.96
N LYS A 359 17.10 6.82 10.30
CA LYS A 359 16.88 7.90 9.31
C LYS A 359 18.19 8.43 8.75
N SER A 360 19.22 8.54 9.58
CA SER A 360 20.56 8.97 9.16
C SER A 360 21.12 8.02 8.12
N ASP A 361 21.15 6.72 8.43
CA ASP A 361 21.70 5.68 7.55
C ASP A 361 20.91 5.54 6.24
N ILE A 362 19.56 5.61 6.32
CA ILE A 362 18.73 5.65 5.12
C ILE A 362 19.07 6.87 4.26
N SER A 363 19.22 8.06 4.87
CA SER A 363 19.51 9.29 4.12
C SER A 363 20.88 9.23 3.43
N GLU A 364 21.89 8.69 4.11
CA GLU A 364 23.21 8.47 3.56
C GLU A 364 23.17 7.50 2.37
N CYS A 365 22.50 6.35 2.53
CA CYS A 365 22.32 5.38 1.46
C CYS A 365 21.57 5.97 0.26
N ILE A 366 20.48 6.70 0.52
CA ILE A 366 19.63 7.31 -0.50
C ILE A 366 20.40 8.27 -1.38
N SER A 367 21.32 9.05 -0.81
CA SER A 367 22.13 10.01 -1.57
C SER A 367 23.02 9.36 -2.64
N ASN A 368 23.28 8.05 -2.51
CA ASN A 368 24.23 7.29 -3.33
C ASN A 368 23.57 6.29 -4.30
N VAL A 369 22.24 6.22 -4.33
CA VAL A 369 21.49 5.30 -5.20
C VAL A 369 20.66 6.05 -6.22
N ASP A 370 20.61 5.49 -7.43
CA ASP A 370 19.75 5.98 -8.50
C ASP A 370 18.29 5.61 -8.24
N CYS A 371 17.39 6.46 -8.70
CA CYS A 371 15.97 6.17 -8.71
C CYS A 371 15.65 5.04 -9.71
N ILE A 372 14.55 4.33 -9.47
CA ILE A 372 14.04 3.30 -10.39
C ILE A 372 12.63 3.65 -10.85
N GLN A 373 12.29 3.28 -12.09
CA GLN A 373 10.94 3.44 -12.60
C GLN A 373 9.99 2.49 -11.88
N PHE A 374 8.81 2.98 -11.49
CA PHE A 374 7.79 2.16 -10.83
C PHE A 374 7.36 0.96 -11.69
N SER A 375 7.39 1.08 -13.02
CA SER A 375 7.12 -0.01 -13.98
C SER A 375 8.02 -1.24 -13.79
N ARG A 376 9.23 -1.06 -13.26
CA ARG A 376 10.14 -2.18 -12.89
C ARG A 376 9.51 -3.12 -11.87
N PHE A 377 8.64 -2.60 -10.99
CA PHE A 377 7.93 -3.44 -10.03
C PHE A 377 7.03 -4.45 -10.75
N GLY A 378 6.33 -4.03 -11.82
CA GLY A 378 5.51 -4.93 -12.63
C GLY A 378 6.34 -6.03 -13.30
N GLN A 379 7.47 -5.66 -13.90
CA GLN A 379 8.40 -6.61 -14.52
C GLN A 379 8.90 -7.66 -13.51
N VAL A 380 9.28 -7.23 -12.31
CA VAL A 380 9.74 -8.14 -11.25
C VAL A 380 8.61 -9.09 -10.82
N LEU A 381 7.37 -8.62 -10.68
CA LEU A 381 6.25 -9.50 -10.35
C LEU A 381 6.04 -10.57 -11.42
N ASP A 382 6.14 -10.20 -12.70
CA ASP A 382 6.02 -11.12 -13.83
C ASP A 382 7.18 -12.14 -13.86
N ASP A 383 8.42 -11.70 -13.61
CA ASP A 383 9.61 -12.57 -13.56
C ASP A 383 9.48 -13.65 -12.47
N TYR A 384 8.84 -13.33 -11.35
CA TYR A 384 8.55 -14.26 -10.26
C TYR A 384 7.20 -15.00 -10.42
N GLY A 385 6.49 -14.80 -11.52
CA GLY A 385 5.23 -15.49 -11.82
C GLY A 385 4.06 -15.07 -10.91
N ILE A 386 4.11 -13.88 -10.32
CA ILE A 386 3.03 -13.33 -9.50
C ILE A 386 2.06 -12.59 -10.41
N SER A 387 0.78 -13.02 -10.42
CA SER A 387 -0.25 -12.32 -11.20
C SER A 387 -0.38 -10.87 -10.74
N CYS A 388 -0.21 -9.93 -11.66
CA CYS A 388 -0.41 -8.51 -11.44
C CYS A 388 -1.67 -8.02 -12.16
N ASP A 389 -2.44 -7.15 -11.52
CA ASP A 389 -3.63 -6.52 -12.14
C ASP A 389 -3.29 -5.65 -13.36
N TYR A 390 -2.04 -5.22 -13.50
CA TYR A 390 -1.55 -4.52 -14.69
C TYR A 390 -1.59 -5.38 -15.97
N ALA A 391 -1.53 -6.72 -15.83
CA ALA A 391 -1.56 -7.66 -16.95
C ALA A 391 -2.98 -8.08 -17.36
N GLU A 392 -4.03 -7.56 -16.70
CA GLU A 392 -5.41 -7.82 -17.11
C GLU A 392 -5.68 -7.23 -18.50
N LYS A 393 -6.24 -8.04 -19.40
CA LYS A 393 -6.47 -7.67 -20.80
C LYS A 393 -7.22 -6.35 -20.96
N GLU A 394 -8.22 -6.11 -20.11
CA GLU A 394 -9.05 -4.91 -20.14
C GLU A 394 -8.24 -3.64 -19.84
N CYS A 395 -7.32 -3.70 -18.86
CA CYS A 395 -6.40 -2.61 -18.53
C CYS A 395 -5.41 -2.36 -19.67
N PHE A 396 -4.81 -3.42 -20.20
CA PHE A 396 -3.87 -3.33 -21.32
C PHE A 396 -4.51 -2.75 -22.58
N ASP A 397 -5.69 -3.25 -22.97
CA ASP A 397 -6.45 -2.76 -24.12
C ASP A 397 -6.85 -1.28 -23.91
N GLY A 398 -7.24 -0.92 -22.69
CA GLY A 398 -7.55 0.46 -22.29
C GLY A 398 -6.36 1.41 -22.43
N CYS A 399 -5.18 1.00 -21.95
CA CYS A 399 -3.92 1.75 -22.12
C CYS A 399 -3.60 1.96 -23.60
N GLN A 400 -3.61 0.89 -24.41
CA GLN A 400 -3.31 1.02 -25.84
C GLN A 400 -4.27 1.95 -26.58
N LEU A 401 -5.55 1.92 -26.22
CA LEU A 401 -6.54 2.82 -26.79
C LEU A 401 -6.26 4.27 -26.37
N ALA A 402 -5.91 4.50 -25.11
CA ALA A 402 -5.54 5.82 -24.60
C ALA A 402 -4.27 6.36 -25.28
N ASP A 403 -3.24 5.54 -25.47
CA ASP A 403 -2.00 5.92 -26.14
C ASP A 403 -2.27 6.35 -27.59
N LYS A 404 -3.06 5.56 -28.33
CA LYS A 404 -3.53 5.92 -29.68
C LYS A 404 -4.32 7.22 -29.68
N MET A 405 -5.12 7.48 -28.64
CA MET A 405 -5.82 8.77 -28.49
C MET A 405 -4.82 9.91 -28.26
N PHE A 406 -3.82 9.73 -27.40
CA PHE A 406 -2.79 10.75 -27.15
C PHE A 406 -1.92 11.03 -28.37
N GLU A 407 -1.55 10.02 -29.15
CA GLU A 407 -0.85 10.20 -30.43
C GLU A 407 -1.66 11.09 -31.39
N VAL A 408 -2.96 10.81 -31.51
CA VAL A 408 -3.88 11.61 -32.33
C VAL A 408 -3.99 13.04 -31.81
N ILE A 409 -4.15 13.22 -30.50
CA ILE A 409 -4.25 14.54 -29.87
C ILE A 409 -2.94 15.33 -30.04
N ASN A 410 -1.79 14.73 -29.79
CA ASN A 410 -0.49 15.39 -29.87
C ASN A 410 -0.08 15.72 -31.30
N ALA A 411 -0.34 14.83 -32.26
CA ALA A 411 -0.08 15.10 -33.67
C ALA A 411 -0.95 16.24 -34.23
N LYS A 412 -2.15 16.45 -33.69
CA LYS A 412 -3.15 17.36 -34.27
C LYS A 412 -3.44 18.61 -33.46
N SER A 413 -3.14 18.66 -32.15
CA SER A 413 -3.27 19.85 -31.31
C SER A 413 -2.43 21.00 -31.88
N ALA A 414 -1.20 20.73 -32.33
CA ALA A 414 -0.35 21.71 -33.03
C ALA A 414 -0.98 22.22 -34.34
N SER A 415 -1.67 21.35 -35.10
CA SER A 415 -2.28 21.72 -36.40
C SER A 415 -3.59 22.51 -36.26
N ILE A 416 -4.33 22.32 -35.17
CA ILE A 416 -5.65 22.93 -34.96
C ILE A 416 -5.56 24.22 -34.11
N GLN A 417 -4.50 24.37 -33.31
CA GLN A 417 -4.28 25.52 -32.44
C GLN A 417 -4.28 26.86 -33.18
N HIS A 418 -3.71 26.92 -34.39
CA HIS A 418 -3.74 28.14 -35.21
C HIS A 418 -5.18 28.59 -35.52
N PHE A 419 -6.06 27.65 -35.89
CA PHE A 419 -7.47 27.95 -36.16
C PHE A 419 -8.20 28.46 -34.91
N TRP A 420 -7.86 27.97 -33.71
CA TRP A 420 -8.46 28.42 -32.44
C TRP A 420 -8.05 29.86 -32.10
N ILE A 421 -6.77 30.18 -32.31
CA ILE A 421 -6.24 31.55 -32.14
C ILE A 421 -6.94 32.50 -33.12
N GLU A 422 -7.10 32.09 -34.37
CA GLU A 422 -7.73 32.90 -35.41
C GLU A 422 -9.23 33.10 -35.16
N LEU A 423 -9.96 32.05 -34.79
CA LEU A 423 -11.36 32.14 -34.37
C LEU A 423 -11.56 33.05 -33.17
N SER A 424 -10.65 33.01 -32.19
CA SER A 424 -10.69 33.90 -31.02
C SER A 424 -10.53 35.37 -31.43
N LYS A 425 -9.57 35.67 -32.33
CA LYS A 425 -9.37 37.02 -32.88
C LYS A 425 -10.62 37.50 -33.64
N LEU A 426 -11.20 36.66 -34.49
CA LEU A 426 -12.39 37.02 -35.29
C LEU A 426 -13.65 37.18 -34.43
N LYS A 427 -13.86 36.34 -33.41
CA LYS A 427 -14.96 36.50 -32.45
C LYS A 427 -14.84 37.81 -31.67
N LYS A 428 -13.63 38.16 -31.22
CA LYS A 428 -13.36 39.46 -30.56
C LYS A 428 -13.62 40.63 -31.52
N LYS A 429 -13.23 40.51 -32.80
CA LYS A 429 -13.48 41.52 -33.84
C LYS A 429 -14.99 41.68 -34.10
N LYS A 430 -15.73 40.58 -34.26
CA LYS A 430 -17.19 40.57 -34.43
C LYS A 430 -17.92 41.25 -33.28
N TYR A 431 -17.47 41.02 -32.05
CA TYR A 431 -18.06 41.61 -30.85
C TYR A 431 -17.88 43.14 -30.79
N ARG A 432 -16.70 43.62 -31.21
CA ARG A 432 -16.35 45.06 -31.20
C ARG A 432 -16.94 45.84 -32.39
N GLU A 433 -17.27 45.15 -33.47
CA GLU A 433 -17.77 45.76 -34.71
C GLU A 433 -19.22 46.23 -34.56
N LYS A 434 -19.53 47.46 -34.99
CA LYS A 434 -20.89 48.02 -34.92
C LYS A 434 -21.63 47.92 -36.26
N SER A 435 -20.88 47.80 -37.37
CA SER A 435 -21.44 47.68 -38.71
C SER A 435 -22.02 46.27 -38.97
N LEU A 436 -23.32 46.21 -39.30
CA LEU A 436 -24.05 44.97 -39.63
C LEU A 436 -23.46 44.24 -40.85
N PRO A 437 -23.13 44.91 -41.97
CA PRO A 437 -22.47 44.28 -43.11
C PRO A 437 -21.12 43.65 -42.74
N LEU A 438 -20.24 44.38 -42.03
CA LEU A 438 -18.94 43.85 -41.62
C LEU A 438 -19.07 42.67 -40.65
N LYS A 439 -20.07 42.70 -39.75
CA LYS A 439 -20.38 41.57 -38.87
C LYS A 439 -20.73 40.30 -39.65
N ARG A 440 -21.51 40.43 -40.73
CA ARG A 440 -21.85 39.30 -41.61
C ARG A 440 -20.62 38.75 -42.33
N ASP A 441 -19.69 39.61 -42.76
CA ASP A 441 -18.45 39.17 -43.41
C ASP A 441 -17.50 38.45 -42.43
N ILE A 442 -17.37 38.96 -41.20
CA ILE A 442 -16.61 38.27 -40.14
C ILE A 442 -17.26 36.91 -39.81
N GLU A 443 -18.59 36.82 -39.84
CA GLU A 443 -19.32 35.58 -39.59
C GLU A 443 -19.10 34.54 -40.70
N LYS A 444 -19.02 34.96 -41.97
CA LYS A 444 -18.61 34.10 -43.08
C LYS A 444 -17.18 33.59 -42.90
N GLN A 445 -16.24 34.44 -42.48
CA GLN A 445 -14.85 34.02 -42.19
C GLN A 445 -14.78 33.00 -41.06
N ILE A 446 -15.58 33.19 -40.00
CA ILE A 446 -15.70 32.21 -38.90
C ILE A 446 -16.24 30.87 -39.41
N GLN A 447 -17.26 30.87 -40.28
CA GLN A 447 -17.81 29.65 -40.86
C GLN A 447 -16.79 28.95 -41.77
N GLN A 448 -16.02 29.71 -42.54
CA GLN A 448 -14.97 29.16 -43.40
C GLN A 448 -13.87 28.48 -42.60
N ILE A 449 -13.35 29.12 -41.54
CA ILE A 449 -12.36 28.50 -40.66
C ILE A 449 -12.92 27.24 -39.96
N ARG A 450 -14.19 27.26 -39.54
CA ARG A 450 -14.85 26.07 -38.97
C ARG A 450 -14.94 24.92 -39.97
N SER A 451 -15.22 25.21 -41.24
CA SER A 451 -15.25 24.18 -42.29
C SER A 451 -13.87 23.57 -42.52
N GLN A 452 -12.81 24.38 -42.48
CA GLN A 452 -11.43 23.90 -42.59
C GLN A 452 -11.02 23.05 -41.38
N GLN A 453 -11.41 23.45 -40.17
CA GLN A 453 -11.22 22.62 -38.96
C GLN A 453 -11.90 21.26 -39.10
N LEU A 454 -13.16 21.23 -39.53
CA LEU A 454 -13.91 19.99 -39.73
C LEU A 454 -13.27 19.09 -40.79
N GLN A 455 -12.75 19.66 -41.88
CA GLN A 455 -12.01 18.92 -42.91
C GLN A 455 -10.71 18.31 -42.34
N HIS A 456 -9.95 19.06 -41.54
CA HIS A 456 -8.75 18.55 -40.85
C HIS A 456 -9.05 17.40 -39.86
N ILE A 457 -10.25 17.40 -39.28
CA ILE A 457 -10.72 16.40 -38.30
C ILE A 457 -11.39 15.19 -38.99
N SER A 458 -11.88 15.34 -40.22
CA SER A 458 -12.68 14.33 -40.94
C SER A 458 -11.97 13.00 -41.24
N HIS A 459 -10.63 12.98 -41.25
CA HIS A 459 -9.81 11.77 -41.45
C HIS A 459 -9.56 10.97 -40.17
N LEU A 460 -10.17 11.34 -39.03
CA LEU A 460 -10.04 10.57 -37.80
C LEU A 460 -10.74 9.19 -37.95
N PRO A 461 -10.13 8.08 -37.47
CA PRO A 461 -10.88 6.84 -37.30
C PRO A 461 -12.09 7.17 -36.43
N LYS A 462 -13.29 6.70 -36.81
CA LYS A 462 -14.59 7.06 -36.20
C LYS A 462 -14.49 7.17 -34.68
N MET A 463 -14.17 8.38 -34.20
CA MET A 463 -14.27 8.70 -32.79
C MET A 463 -15.77 8.66 -32.49
N SER A 464 -16.15 8.05 -31.38
CA SER A 464 -17.56 7.93 -31.03
C SER A 464 -18.22 9.31 -31.10
N SER A 465 -19.47 9.38 -31.54
CA SER A 465 -20.24 10.63 -31.63
C SER A 465 -20.23 11.44 -30.33
N THR A 466 -19.96 10.78 -29.20
CA THR A 466 -19.77 11.37 -27.88
C THR A 466 -18.53 12.26 -27.77
N MET A 467 -17.42 11.93 -28.45
CA MET A 467 -16.17 12.73 -28.45
C MET A 467 -16.28 14.03 -29.25
N LEU A 468 -17.00 14.00 -30.37
CA LEU A 468 -17.27 15.21 -31.19
C LEU A 468 -18.14 16.24 -30.45
N ASN A 469 -18.84 15.84 -29.39
CA ASN A 469 -19.65 16.74 -28.58
C ASN A 469 -18.88 17.36 -27.40
N ILE A 470 -17.68 16.85 -27.09
CA ILE A 470 -16.82 17.33 -25.99
C ILE A 470 -15.74 18.30 -26.51
N LEU A 471 -15.27 18.11 -27.76
CA LEU A 471 -14.38 19.03 -28.50
C LEU A 471 -15.19 20.12 -29.21
#